data_AF-A0A699VQ91-F1
#
_entry.id   AF-A0A699VQ91-F1
#
_cell.length_a   1.000
_cell.length_b   1.000
_cell.length_c   1.000
_cell.angle_alpha   90.00
_cell.angle_beta   90.00
_cell.angle_gamma   90.00
#
_symmetry.space_group_name_H-M   'P 1'
#
loop_
_entity.id
_entity.type
_entity.pdbx_description
1 polymer ?
#
loop_
_entity_poly.entity_id
_entity_poly.type
_entity_poly.pdbx_seq_one_letter_code
_entity_poly.pdbx_strand_id
1 'polypeptide(L)' 'KEDEPPEVELKELPPHLKYAFLGDNEKWPVIIAKDLSSNEKTARINVLKTRKKAIA' A
#
# COMPACT_ATOMS: atom_id res chain seq x y z
N LYS A 1 14.70 -5.47 -14.89
CA LYS A 1 14.36 -6.29 -13.70
C LYS A 1 12.95 -5.88 -13.34
N GLU A 2 11.98 -6.75 -13.57
CA GLU A 2 10.64 -6.55 -13.03
C GLU A 2 10.77 -6.64 -11.52
N ASP A 3 10.34 -5.58 -10.86
CA ASP A 3 10.27 -5.52 -9.41
C ASP A 3 9.01 -6.29 -9.02
N GLU A 4 9.19 -7.60 -8.81
CA GLU A 4 8.10 -8.47 -8.39
C GLU A 4 7.70 -8.12 -6.95
N PRO A 5 6.40 -8.05 -6.65
CA PRO A 5 5.97 -7.80 -5.29
C PRO A 5 6.53 -8.88 -4.36
N PRO A 6 6.91 -8.52 -3.13
CA PRO A 6 7.29 -9.51 -2.13
C PRO A 6 6.10 -10.43 -1.88
N GLU A 7 6.35 -11.73 -1.79
CA GLU A 7 5.36 -12.72 -1.41
C GLU A 7 5.01 -12.50 0.08
N VAL A 8 4.03 -11.62 0.33
CA VAL A 8 3.58 -11.23 1.67
C VAL A 8 2.35 -12.02 2.04
N GLU A 9 2.47 -12.86 3.07
CA GLU A 9 1.31 -13.39 3.79
C GLU A 9 0.62 -12.24 4.54
N LEU A 10 -0.56 -11.83 4.07
CA LEU A 10 -1.36 -10.80 4.73
C LEU A 10 -1.82 -11.32 6.10
N LYS A 11 -1.31 -10.70 7.16
CA LYS A 11 -1.68 -11.03 8.53
C LYS A 11 -2.96 -10.29 8.91
N GLU A 12 -3.65 -10.78 9.94
CA GLU A 12 -4.75 -10.02 10.52
C GLU A 12 -4.23 -8.68 11.06
N LEU A 13 -4.90 -7.61 10.64
CA LEU A 13 -4.57 -6.25 11.07
C LEU A 13 -5.46 -5.84 12.25
N PRO A 14 -4.94 -4.97 13.14
CA PRO A 14 -5.76 -4.23 14.07
C PRO A 14 -6.93 -3.52 13.37
N PRO A 15 -8.08 -3.33 14.03
CA PRO A 15 -9.31 -2.82 13.39
C PRO A 15 -9.20 -1.38 12.83
N HIS A 16 -8.21 -0.62 13.30
CA HIS A 16 -7.91 0.74 12.82
C HIS A 16 -7.01 0.76 11.57
N LEU A 17 -6.52 -0.39 11.11
CA LEU A 17 -5.66 -0.53 9.94
C LEU A 17 -6.38 -1.30 8.83
N LYS A 18 -5.99 -1.03 7.59
CA LYS A 18 -6.50 -1.68 6.38
C LYS A 18 -5.36 -1.85 5.37
N TYR A 19 -5.39 -2.95 4.64
CA TYR A 19 -4.57 -3.10 3.45
C TYR A 19 -5.08 -2.22 2.30
N ALA A 20 -4.15 -1.59 1.61
CA ALA A 20 -4.32 -0.97 0.31
C ALA A 20 -3.22 -1.49 -0.61
N PHE A 21 -3.44 -1.44 -1.91
CA PHE A 21 -2.50 -1.99 -2.88
C PHE A 21 -1.95 -0.90 -3.79
N LEU A 22 -0.65 -0.98 -4.07
CA LEU A 22 0.09 -0.06 -4.93
C LEU A 22 0.56 -0.76 -6.20
N GLY A 23 0.86 0.06 -7.21
CA GLY A 23 1.29 -0.40 -8.53
C GLY A 23 0.11 -0.57 -9.49
N ASP A 24 0.42 -0.62 -10.78
CA ASP A 24 -0.57 -0.71 -11.86
C ASP A 24 -1.29 -2.07 -11.87
N ASN A 25 -0.68 -3.07 -11.24
CA ASN A 25 -1.25 -4.40 -11.04
C ASN A 25 -1.77 -4.63 -9.61
N GLU A 26 -1.83 -3.59 -8.76
CA GLU A 26 -2.23 -3.71 -7.35
C GLU A 26 -1.46 -4.79 -6.57
N LYS A 27 -0.20 -4.98 -6.97
CA LYS A 27 0.63 -6.09 -6.50
C LYS A 27 1.34 -5.81 -5.17
N TRP A 28 1.49 -4.55 -4.79
CA TRP A 28 2.29 -4.15 -3.62
C TRP A 28 1.39 -3.80 -2.43
N PRO A 29 1.25 -4.67 -1.42
CA PRO A 29 0.43 -4.36 -0.25
C PRO A 29 1.08 -3.28 0.60
N VAL A 30 0.28 -2.30 1.02
CA VAL A 30 0.64 -1.29 2.03
C VAL A 30 -0.43 -1.23 3.11
N ILE A 31 -0.01 -0.91 4.33
CA ILE A 31 -0.90 -0.79 5.48
C ILE A 31 -1.22 0.70 5.68
N ILE A 32 -2.51 1.03 5.68
CA ILE A 32 -3.00 2.39 5.91
C ILE A 32 -4.01 2.41 7.06
N ALA A 33 -4.21 3.59 7.66
CA ALA A 33 -5.27 3.75 8.65
C ALA A 33 -6.64 3.73 7.98
N LYS A 34 -7.59 3.00 8.58
CA LYS A 34 -8.96 2.85 8.09
C LYS A 34 -9.71 4.18 8.09
N ASP A 35 -9.44 5.01 9.08
CA ASP A 35 -10.17 6.25 9.39
C ASP A 35 -9.73 7.45 8.55
N LEU A 36 -8.80 7.26 7.60
CA LEU A 36 -8.40 8.32 6.68
C LEU A 36 -9.54 8.70 5.73
N SER A 37 -9.70 9.99 5.44
CA SER A 37 -10.60 10.45 4.39
C SER A 37 -10.13 9.96 3.01
N SER A 38 -11.03 9.87 2.03
CA SER A 38 -10.66 9.45 0.66
C SER A 38 -9.57 10.32 0.04
N ASN A 39 -9.55 11.61 0.37
CA ASN A 39 -8.54 12.54 -0.14
C ASN A 39 -7.16 12.26 0.47
N GLU A 40 -7.09 12.06 1.78
CA GLU A 40 -5.85 11.69 2.48
C GLU A 40 -5.32 10.33 2.03
N LYS A 41 -6.22 9.35 1.84
CA LYS A 41 -5.89 8.03 1.29
C LYS A 41 -5.22 8.17 -0.08
N THR A 42 -5.85 8.94 -0.98
CA THR A 42 -5.34 9.16 -2.35
C THR A 42 -3.99 9.88 -2.33
N ALA A 43 -3.86 10.95 -1.53
CA ALA A 43 -2.61 11.69 -1.41
C ALA A 43 -1.47 10.80 -0.91
N ARG A 44 -1.73 9.98 0.11
CA ARG A 44 -0.74 9.07 0.71
C ARG A 44 -0.34 7.96 -0.25
N ILE A 45 -1.32 7.36 -0.95
CA ILE A 45 -1.08 6.36 -2.00
C ILE A 45 -0.23 6.95 -3.13
N ASN A 46 -0.50 8.18 -3.57
CA ASN A 46 0.28 8.83 -4.64
C ASN A 46 1.74 9.11 -4.23
N VAL A 47 1.96 9.55 -2.98
CA VAL A 47 3.32 9.71 -2.43
C VAL A 47 4.05 8.36 -2.35
N LEU A 48 3.35 7.28 -1.99
CA LEU A 48 3.95 5.95 -1.95
C LEU A 48 4.23 5.40 -3.37
N LYS A 49 3.35 5.67 -4.34
CA LYS A 49 3.54 5.30 -5.77
C LYS A 49 4.78 5.95 -6.37
N THR A 50 5.08 7.20 -6.00
CA THR A 50 6.31 7.88 -6.46
C THR A 50 7.58 7.37 -5.76
N ARG A 51 7.43 6.74 -4.59
CA ARG A 51 8.53 6.20 -3.77
C ARG A 51 8.63 4.66 -3.82
N LYS A 52 8.15 4.02 -4.90
CA LYS A 52 8.20 2.54 -5.09
C LYS A 52 9.60 1.94 -4.80
N LYS A 53 10.68 2.63 -5.16
CA LYS A 53 12.08 2.21 -4.92
C LYS A 53 12.48 2.04 -3.44
N ALA A 54 11.72 2.62 -2.51
CA ALA A 54 11.98 2.48 -1.07
C ALA A 54 11.18 1.34 -0.43
N ILE A 55 10.26 0.74 -1.20
CA ILE A 55 9.38 -0.36 -0.77
C ILE A 55 9.83 -1.68 -1.41
N ALA A 56 10.38 -1.59 -2.63
CA ALA A 56 11.14 -2.62 -3.33
C ALA A 56 12.43 -3.03 -2.60
#